data_AF-A0A381PRA3-F1
#
_entry.id   AF-A0A381PRA3-F1
#
_cell.length_a   1.000
_cell.length_b   1.000
_cell.length_c   1.000
_cell.angle_alpha   90.00
_cell.angle_beta   90.00
_cell.angle_gamma   90.00
#
_symmetry.space_group_name_H-M   'P 1'
#
loop_
_entity.id
_entity.type
_entity.pdbx_description
1 polymer ?
#
loop_
_entity_poly.entity_id
_entity_poly.type
_entity_poly.pdbx_seq_one_letter_code
_entity_poly.pdbx_strand_id
1 'polypeptide(L)'
;VSTKQINTLDANDKLSGKRELFNLPDGVIYLNGNSLGPLPCNVQQRLDAVISGQWGKDLIGSWNKHGWIDLPLRVGEKIAPMLGA
;
A
#
# COMPACT_ATOMS: atom_id res chain seq x y z
N VAL A 1 1.14 -13.18 28.65
CA VAL A 1 0.09 -12.15 28.45
C VAL A 1 -1.25 -12.88 28.37
N SER A 2 -2.26 -12.47 29.13
CA SER A 2 -3.58 -13.11 29.07
C SER A 2 -4.40 -12.59 27.88
N THR A 3 -5.38 -13.35 27.41
CA THR A 3 -6.29 -12.92 26.32
C THR A 3 -6.98 -11.59 26.64
N LYS A 4 -7.35 -11.38 27.92
CA LYS A 4 -7.92 -10.11 28.38
C LYS A 4 -6.94 -8.95 28.19
N GLN A 5 -5.66 -9.15 28.48
CA GLN A 5 -4.64 -8.14 28.28
C GLN A 5 -4.45 -7.83 26.79
N ILE A 6 -4.43 -8.85 25.92
CA ILE A 6 -4.31 -8.67 24.46
C ILE A 6 -5.49 -7.86 23.91
N ASN A 7 -6.72 -8.25 24.23
CA ASN A 7 -7.92 -7.55 23.76
C ASN A 7 -7.95 -6.08 24.23
N THR A 8 -7.48 -5.80 25.44
CA THR A 8 -7.34 -4.42 25.93
C THR A 8 -6.29 -3.63 25.13
N LEU A 9 -5.18 -4.26 24.74
CA LEU A 9 -4.16 -3.61 23.91
C LEU A 9 -4.72 -3.30 22.52
N ASP A 10 -5.39 -4.26 21.88
CA ASP A 10 -6.00 -4.08 20.56
C ASP A 10 -7.07 -2.98 20.56
N ALA A 11 -7.94 -2.97 21.57
CA ALA A 11 -8.99 -1.95 21.71
C ALA A 11 -8.44 -0.52 21.90
N ASN A 12 -7.22 -0.38 22.42
CA ASN A 12 -6.58 0.91 22.64
C ASN A 12 -5.57 1.30 21.54
N ASP A 13 -5.40 0.47 20.51
CA ASP A 13 -4.51 0.78 19.40
C ASP A 13 -5.11 1.86 18.47
N LYS A 14 -4.47 3.04 18.46
CA LYS A 14 -4.84 4.16 17.59
C LYS A 14 -4.62 3.86 16.09
N LEU A 15 -3.85 2.83 15.77
CA LEU A 15 -3.56 2.40 14.40
C LEU A 15 -4.41 1.21 13.95
N SER A 16 -5.30 0.70 14.79
CA SER A 16 -6.15 -0.47 14.50
C SER A 16 -6.85 -0.37 13.13
N GLY A 17 -7.40 0.80 12.79
CA GLY A 17 -8.04 1.05 11.49
C GLY A 17 -7.11 0.93 10.27
N LYS A 18 -5.78 0.98 10.44
CA LYS A 18 -4.82 0.75 9.34
C LYS A 18 -4.83 -0.69 8.87
N ARG A 19 -5.27 -1.65 9.70
CA ARG A 19 -5.40 -3.06 9.33
C ARG A 19 -6.33 -3.28 8.14
N GLU A 20 -7.37 -2.45 8.00
CA GLU A 20 -8.37 -2.52 6.94
C GLU A 20 -7.83 -2.09 5.56
N LEU A 21 -6.67 -1.42 5.54
CA LEU A 21 -6.02 -1.00 4.30
C LEU A 21 -5.31 -2.15 3.57
N PHE A 22 -5.28 -3.35 4.15
CA PHE A 22 -4.55 -4.51 3.63
C PHE A 22 -5.45 -5.72 3.43
N ASN A 23 -5.28 -6.37 2.30
CA ASN A 23 -5.92 -7.64 2.01
C ASN A 23 -5.08 -8.77 2.60
N LEU A 24 -5.62 -9.44 3.61
CA LEU A 24 -4.99 -10.58 4.27
C LEU A 24 -5.98 -11.75 4.27
N PRO A 25 -5.54 -12.97 3.95
CA PRO A 25 -6.42 -14.14 3.96
C PRO A 25 -6.97 -14.42 5.37
N ASP A 26 -8.21 -14.90 5.42
CA ASP A 26 -8.84 -15.30 6.68
C ASP A 26 -8.04 -16.43 7.36
N GLY A 27 -7.95 -16.35 8.69
CA GLY A 27 -7.23 -17.33 9.51
C GLY A 27 -5.70 -17.28 9.43
N VAL A 28 -5.12 -16.37 8.64
CA VAL A 28 -3.66 -16.25 8.51
C VAL A 28 -3.10 -15.22 9.50
N ILE A 29 -2.16 -15.67 10.34
CA ILE A 29 -1.32 -14.79 11.16
C ILE A 29 -0.03 -14.50 10.39
N TYR A 30 0.02 -13.35 9.70
CA TYR A 30 1.13 -13.03 8.80
C TYR A 30 2.29 -12.32 9.51
N LEU A 31 3.31 -13.10 9.92
CA LEU A 31 4.49 -12.60 10.66
C LEU A 31 5.77 -12.49 9.80
N ASN A 32 5.64 -12.31 8.47
CA ASN A 32 6.79 -12.19 7.55
C ASN A 32 6.72 -10.92 6.67
N GLY A 33 6.07 -9.87 7.17
CA GLY A 33 5.92 -8.57 6.48
C GLY A 33 7.24 -7.83 6.24
N ASN A 34 8.28 -8.19 6.99
CA ASN A 34 9.65 -7.68 6.82
C ASN A 34 10.32 -8.16 5.53
N SER A 35 9.89 -9.31 4.98
CA SER A 35 10.38 -9.81 3.70
C SER A 35 9.51 -9.32 2.54
N LEU A 36 8.19 -9.47 2.67
CA LEU A 36 7.22 -8.98 1.70
C LEU A 36 6.00 -8.40 2.42
N GLY A 37 5.71 -7.12 2.22
CA GLY A 37 4.54 -6.48 2.82
C GLY A 37 3.21 -7.07 2.28
N PRO A 38 2.14 -7.11 3.10
CA PRO A 38 0.83 -7.52 2.63
C PRO A 38 0.30 -6.55 1.57
N LEU A 39 -0.52 -7.06 0.64
CA LEU A 39 -1.08 -6.28 -0.46
C LEU A 39 -2.04 -5.20 0.08
N PRO A 40 -1.78 -3.91 -0.17
CA PRO A 40 -2.75 -2.87 0.14
C PRO A 40 -3.98 -2.96 -0.77
N CYS A 41 -5.17 -2.76 -0.22
CA CYS A 41 -6.44 -2.95 -0.92
C CYS A 41 -6.58 -2.11 -2.20
N ASN A 42 -5.95 -0.93 -2.24
CA ASN A 42 -6.04 -0.01 -3.38
C ASN A 42 -5.10 -0.36 -4.55
N VAL A 43 -4.12 -1.26 -4.36
CA VAL A 43 -3.09 -1.54 -5.38
C VAL A 43 -3.68 -2.22 -6.60
N GLN A 44 -4.60 -3.16 -6.42
CA GLN A 44 -5.24 -3.87 -7.54
C GLN A 44 -5.93 -2.89 -8.49
N GLN A 45 -6.82 -2.06 -7.95
CA GLN A 45 -7.54 -1.05 -8.74
C GLN A 45 -6.58 -0.06 -9.42
N ARG A 46 -5.49 0.32 -8.74
CA ARG A 46 -4.49 1.21 -9.32
C ARG A 46 -3.77 0.56 -10.51
N LEU A 47 -3.39 -0.71 -10.40
CA LEU A 47 -2.74 -1.44 -11.49
C LEU A 47 -3.69 -1.65 -12.67
N ASP A 48 -4.95 -1.97 -12.41
CA ASP A 48 -5.97 -2.13 -13.47
C ASP A 48 -6.13 -0.84 -14.28
N ALA A 49 -6.16 0.32 -13.62
CA ALA A 49 -6.22 1.61 -14.29
C ALA A 49 -4.98 1.91 -15.13
N VAL A 50 -3.79 1.55 -14.65
CA VAL A 50 -2.53 1.70 -15.38
C VAL A 50 -2.51 0.80 -16.62
N ILE A 51 -2.86 -0.48 -16.47
CA ILE A 51 -2.78 -1.47 -17.54
C ILE A 51 -3.85 -1.20 -18.60
N SER A 52 -5.13 -1.13 -18.20
CA SER A 52 -6.25 -1.04 -19.15
C SER A 52 -6.45 0.36 -19.72
N GLY A 53 -6.14 1.39 -18.94
CA GLY A 53 -6.36 2.79 -19.30
C GLY A 53 -5.11 3.40 -19.89
N GLN A 54 -4.08 3.55 -19.05
CA GLN A 54 -2.89 4.32 -19.40
C GLN A 54 -2.09 3.58 -20.49
N TRP A 55 -1.56 2.40 -20.17
CA TRP A 55 -0.75 1.64 -21.12
C TRP A 55 -1.58 1.16 -22.31
N GLY A 56 -2.68 0.45 -22.06
CA GLY A 56 -3.46 -0.21 -23.10
C GLY A 56 -4.05 0.73 -24.15
N LYS A 57 -4.40 1.98 -23.78
CA LYS A 57 -5.00 2.94 -24.72
C LYS A 57 -4.04 4.02 -25.18
N ASP A 58 -3.27 4.59 -24.26
CA ASP A 58 -2.45 5.78 -24.54
C ASP A 58 -0.99 5.45 -24.88
N LEU A 59 -0.57 4.18 -24.71
CA LEU A 59 0.73 3.65 -25.13
C LEU A 59 1.88 4.56 -24.66
N ILE A 60 2.83 4.86 -25.56
CA ILE A 60 3.98 5.74 -25.30
C ILE A 60 3.56 7.14 -24.85
N GLY A 61 2.37 7.61 -25.22
CA GLY A 61 1.83 8.90 -24.78
C GLY A 61 1.66 8.99 -23.26
N SER A 62 1.55 7.85 -22.57
CA SER A 62 1.42 7.79 -21.11
C SER A 62 2.60 8.38 -20.35
N TRP A 63 3.79 8.41 -20.96
CA TRP A 63 4.96 9.06 -20.38
C TRP A 63 4.67 10.48 -19.92
N ASN A 64 3.99 11.25 -20.78
CA ASN A 64 3.64 12.64 -20.52
C ASN A 64 2.20 12.76 -20.01
N LYS A 65 1.24 12.11 -20.68
CA LYS A 65 -0.20 12.26 -20.38
C LYS A 65 -0.58 11.80 -18.98
N HIS A 66 0.06 10.74 -18.48
CA HIS A 66 -0.20 10.18 -17.14
C HIS A 66 0.94 10.47 -16.15
N GLY A 67 1.88 11.33 -16.54
CA GLY A 67 3.00 11.77 -15.71
C GLY A 67 3.89 10.63 -15.24
N TRP A 68 4.11 9.60 -16.08
CA TRP A 68 5.06 8.53 -15.75
C TRP A 68 6.50 9.06 -15.70
N ILE A 69 6.82 10.08 -16.51
CA ILE A 69 8.14 10.71 -16.52
C ILE A 69 8.52 11.27 -15.14
N ASP A 70 7.55 11.86 -14.42
CA ASP A 70 7.77 12.45 -13.09
C ASP A 70 7.46 11.49 -11.94
N LEU A 71 6.98 10.27 -12.23
CA LEU A 71 6.55 9.34 -11.19
C LEU A 71 7.68 8.97 -10.21
N PRO A 72 8.93 8.71 -10.64
CA PRO A 72 10.03 8.44 -9.70
C PRO A 72 10.28 9.59 -8.73
N LEU A 73 10.21 10.85 -9.20
CA LEU A 73 10.40 12.02 -8.35
C LEU A 73 9.30 12.12 -7.28
N ARG A 74 8.04 12.01 -7.69
CA ARG A 74 6.89 12.05 -6.76
C ARG A 74 6.91 10.91 -5.73
N VAL A 75 7.44 9.74 -6.10
CA VAL A 75 7.62 8.61 -5.16
C VAL A 75 8.75 8.92 -4.19
N GLY A 76 9.88 9.45 -4.68
CA GLY A 76 10.99 9.91 -3.84
C GLY A 76 10.54 10.91 -2.79
N GLU A 77 9.81 11.96 -3.20
CA GLU A 77 9.26 12.99 -2.30
C GLU A 77 8.35 12.42 -1.20
N LYS A 78 7.61 11.35 -1.49
CA LYS A 78 6.76 10.68 -0.49
C LYS A 78 7.56 9.86 0.52
N ILE A 79 8.70 9.31 0.10
CA ILE A 79 9.56 8.48 0.95
C ILE A 79 10.51 9.37 1.79
N ALA A 80 10.94 10.51 1.25
CA ALA A 80 11.97 11.36 1.86
C ALA A 80 11.70 11.72 3.35
N PRO A 81 10.48 12.10 3.77
CA PRO A 81 10.20 12.39 5.19
C PRO A 81 10.39 11.19 6.12
N MET A 82 10.24 9.95 5.61
CA MET A 82 10.47 8.73 6.40
C MET A 82 11.96 8.46 6.62
N LEU A 83 12.82 9.03 5.77
CA LEU A 83 14.28 8.92 5.83
C LEU A 83 14.95 10.15 6.44
N GLY A 84 14.20 11.24 6.68
CA GLY A 84 14.73 12.51 7.17
C GLY A 84 15.47 13.33 6.11
N ALA A 85 15.10 13.16 4.84
CA ALA A 85 15.63 13.91 3.69
C ALA A 85 14.56 14.83 3.07
#